data_AF-A0A1D9PYL9-F1
#
_entry.id   AF-A0A1D9PYL9-F1
#
_cell.length_a   1.000
_cell.length_b   1.000
_cell.length_c   1.000
_cell.angle_alpha   90.00
_cell.angle_beta   90.00
_cell.angle_gamma   90.00
#
_symmetry.space_group_name_H-M   'P 1'
#
loop_
_entity.id
_entity.type
_entity.pdbx_description
1 polymer ?
#
loop_
_entity_poly.entity_id
_entity_poly.type
_entity_poly.pdbx_seq_one_letter_code
_entity_poly.pdbx_strand_id
1 'polypeptide(L)'
;MLPLKRISYSFPKSSTPIAISISHSHSQIPSRYRHFASTPPNKGQNRICSPVRYPTDLSTYISLSTSTSKPLLTLWTTSSCSSCRTISPLLHEIIENGTGEKEGGVLYTEVEFDAPDLLREGLGIRYLVRSVPSLVVFWRGEVGGEGLGGIGGGGMEGGRERGRLNADEIQRLGREGLEEWVRGVARRGEEWRGMHPGGEGLFGGLFKGWGK
;
A
#
# COMPACT_ATOMS: atom_id res chain seq x y z
N MET A 1 -21.83 -7.66 67.02
CA MET A 1 -21.02 -6.63 66.34
C MET A 1 -20.16 -5.94 67.39
N LEU A 2 -18.86 -6.26 67.42
CA LEU A 2 -17.93 -5.75 68.44
C LEU A 2 -17.08 -4.61 67.84
N PRO A 3 -16.87 -3.50 68.59
CA PRO A 3 -16.21 -2.31 68.07
C PRO A 3 -14.68 -2.46 68.00
N LEU A 4 -14.11 -2.02 66.88
CA LEU A 4 -12.67 -1.96 66.63
C LEU A 4 -12.02 -0.83 67.44
N LYS A 5 -11.01 -1.20 68.24
CA LYS A 5 -10.19 -0.28 69.04
C LYS A 5 -9.29 0.56 68.14
N ARG A 6 -9.47 1.88 68.23
CA ARG A 6 -8.62 2.93 67.65
C ARG A 6 -7.41 3.13 68.58
N ILE A 7 -6.19 2.99 68.07
CA ILE A 7 -4.97 3.36 68.81
C ILE A 7 -4.29 4.51 68.05
N SER A 8 -4.17 5.63 68.76
CA SER A 8 -3.52 6.86 68.35
C SER A 8 -2.00 6.75 68.39
N TYR A 9 -1.32 7.43 67.46
CA TYR A 9 0.03 7.93 67.73
C TYR A 9 0.14 9.38 67.27
N SER A 10 0.64 10.19 68.21
CA SER A 10 0.86 11.62 68.15
C SER A 10 2.17 11.98 67.45
N PHE A 11 2.14 13.07 66.70
CA PHE A 11 3.28 13.71 66.05
C PHE A 11 4.31 14.27 67.04
N PRO A 12 5.61 14.19 66.71
CA PRO A 12 6.58 15.20 67.10
C PRO A 12 7.21 15.95 65.91
N LYS A 13 6.96 17.26 65.93
CA LYS A 13 7.78 18.45 65.61
C LYS A 13 8.96 18.35 64.62
N SER A 14 8.78 19.14 63.54
CA SER A 14 9.72 20.07 62.88
C SER A 14 11.21 19.98 63.25
N SER A 15 12.01 19.51 62.29
CA SER A 15 13.46 19.70 62.22
C SER A 15 13.81 20.48 60.96
N THR A 16 14.38 21.68 61.18
CA THR A 16 15.25 22.53 60.35
C THR A 16 15.43 22.21 58.86
N PRO A 17 15.27 23.20 57.95
CA PRO A 17 15.58 23.03 56.54
C PRO A 17 17.10 22.95 56.34
N ILE A 18 17.56 21.82 55.77
CA ILE A 18 18.91 21.73 55.21
C ILE A 18 18.89 22.50 53.88
N ALA A 19 19.65 23.59 53.82
CA ALA A 19 19.92 24.30 52.58
C ALA A 19 20.78 23.41 51.67
N ILE A 20 20.14 22.72 50.73
CA ILE A 20 20.85 22.03 49.66
C ILE A 20 21.17 23.07 48.59
N SER A 21 22.44 23.43 48.49
CA SER A 21 22.97 24.23 47.39
C SER A 21 22.78 23.45 46.09
N ILE A 22 21.78 23.85 45.29
CA ILE A 22 21.60 23.33 43.93
C ILE A 22 22.71 23.95 43.08
N SER A 23 23.81 23.22 42.96
CA SER A 23 24.76 23.43 41.87
C SER A 23 23.97 23.29 40.58
N HIS A 24 23.74 24.39 39.86
CA HIS A 24 23.25 24.36 38.48
C HIS A 24 24.37 23.81 37.60
N SER A 25 24.58 22.49 37.65
CA SER A 25 25.16 21.80 36.50
C SER A 25 24.04 21.71 35.47
N HIS A 26 24.14 22.54 34.44
CA HIS A 26 23.31 22.47 33.25
C HIS A 26 23.65 21.14 32.54
N SER A 27 23.14 20.03 33.08
CA SER A 27 23.12 18.75 32.38
C SER A 27 22.11 18.91 31.25
N GLN A 28 22.61 19.39 30.12
CA GLN A 28 21.98 19.16 28.83
C GLN A 28 21.77 17.66 28.73
N ILE A 29 20.54 17.20 28.97
CA ILE A 29 20.11 15.87 28.57
C ILE A 29 20.32 15.87 27.06
N PRO A 30 21.27 15.09 26.51
CA PRO A 30 21.38 15.02 25.07
C PRO A 30 20.05 14.44 24.60
N SER A 31 19.28 15.26 23.88
CA SER A 31 18.19 14.79 23.05
C SER A 31 18.77 13.75 22.13
N ARG A 32 18.72 12.48 22.54
CA ARG A 32 18.98 11.35 21.64
C ARG A 32 17.78 11.35 20.69
N TYR A 33 17.87 12.16 19.65
CA TYR A 33 17.08 11.97 18.46
C TYR A 33 17.27 10.52 18.07
N ARG A 34 16.24 9.70 18.27
CA ARG A 34 16.22 8.35 17.72
C ARG A 34 16.21 8.54 16.22
N HIS A 35 17.36 8.37 15.59
CA HIS A 35 17.43 8.28 14.14
C HIS A 35 16.72 7.00 13.75
N PHE A 36 15.49 7.13 13.24
CA PHE A 36 14.88 6.03 12.52
C PHE A 36 15.72 5.81 11.27
N ALA A 37 16.16 4.56 11.07
CA ALA A 37 16.80 4.19 9.82
C ALA A 37 15.75 4.29 8.70
N SER A 38 15.77 5.38 7.93
CA SER A 38 15.09 5.40 6.65
C SER A 38 15.98 4.64 5.68
N THR A 39 15.62 3.41 5.35
CA THR A 39 16.19 2.75 4.17
C THR A 39 16.01 3.71 3.00
N PRO A 40 17.05 3.99 2.18
CA PRO A 40 16.85 4.79 0.98
C PRO A 40 15.69 4.17 0.19
N PRO A 41 14.76 4.99 -0.34
CA PRO A 41 13.62 4.46 -1.09
C PRO A 41 14.19 3.58 -2.19
N ASN A 42 13.83 2.28 -2.17
CA ASN A 42 14.22 1.35 -3.21
C ASN A 42 13.59 1.89 -4.51
N LYS A 43 14.42 2.57 -5.31
CA LYS A 43 14.01 3.31 -6.49
C LYS A 43 13.43 2.33 -7.48
N GLY A 44 12.13 2.41 -7.70
CA GLY A 44 11.52 1.97 -8.95
C GLY A 44 11.51 0.47 -9.29
N GLN A 45 12.25 -0.40 -8.59
CA GLN A 45 12.48 -1.74 -9.15
C GLN A 45 11.19 -2.57 -9.25
N ASN A 46 10.99 -3.23 -10.38
CA ASN A 46 9.90 -4.17 -10.54
C ASN A 46 10.10 -5.42 -9.68
N ARG A 47 9.03 -6.07 -9.27
CA ARG A 47 9.11 -7.34 -8.54
C ARG A 47 8.06 -8.32 -9.02
N ILE A 48 8.53 -9.48 -9.46
CA ILE A 48 7.67 -10.61 -9.79
C ILE A 48 7.54 -11.51 -8.55
N CYS A 49 6.30 -11.81 -8.18
CA CYS A 49 5.95 -12.65 -7.05
C CYS A 49 5.50 -14.03 -7.55
N SER A 50 5.63 -15.04 -6.69
CA SER A 50 5.18 -16.40 -7.02
C SER A 50 3.69 -16.41 -7.37
N PRO A 51 3.24 -17.29 -8.29
CA PRO A 51 1.84 -17.43 -8.64
C PRO A 51 0.96 -17.71 -7.42
N VAL A 52 -0.20 -17.06 -7.38
CA VAL A 52 -1.22 -17.19 -6.33
C VAL A 52 -2.08 -18.41 -6.62
N ARG A 53 -2.10 -19.34 -5.66
CA ARG A 53 -3.03 -20.49 -5.62
C ARG A 53 -3.92 -20.48 -4.38
N TYR A 54 -3.56 -19.68 -3.38
CA TYR A 54 -4.32 -19.53 -2.14
C TYR A 54 -4.74 -18.06 -1.92
N PRO A 55 -5.93 -17.79 -1.35
CA PRO A 55 -6.43 -16.41 -1.16
C PRO A 55 -5.56 -15.57 -0.21
N THR A 56 -4.88 -16.22 0.73
CA THR A 56 -3.92 -15.60 1.65
C THR A 56 -2.71 -15.01 0.93
N ASP A 57 -2.28 -15.62 -0.18
CA ASP A 57 -1.13 -15.15 -0.96
C ASP A 57 -1.46 -13.83 -1.64
N LEU A 58 -2.64 -13.76 -2.28
CA LEU A 58 -3.14 -12.54 -2.90
C LEU A 58 -3.29 -11.41 -1.87
N SER A 59 -3.85 -11.72 -0.70
CA SER A 59 -3.98 -10.75 0.39
C SER A 59 -2.63 -10.21 0.85
N THR A 60 -1.63 -11.09 0.96
CA THR A 60 -0.26 -10.72 1.31
C THR A 60 0.35 -9.80 0.26
N TYR A 61 0.17 -10.09 -1.02
CA TYR A 61 0.69 -9.24 -2.10
C TYR A 61 -0.03 -7.90 -2.20
N ILE A 62 -1.32 -7.82 -1.90
CA ILE A 62 -2.06 -6.56 -1.79
C ILE A 62 -1.53 -5.72 -0.62
N SER A 63 -1.26 -6.35 0.54
CA SER A 63 -0.63 -5.66 1.67
C SER A 63 0.79 -5.18 1.32
N LEU A 64 1.56 -5.99 0.60
CA LEU A 64 2.89 -5.61 0.11
C LEU A 64 2.84 -4.43 -0.86
N SER A 65 1.89 -4.44 -1.81
CA SER A 65 1.61 -3.33 -2.72
C SER A 65 1.35 -2.03 -1.97
N THR A 66 0.51 -2.10 -0.92
CA THR A 66 0.17 -0.98 -0.06
C THR A 66 1.39 -0.46 0.71
N SER A 67 2.15 -1.37 1.33
CA SER A 67 3.33 -1.03 2.14
C SER A 67 4.46 -0.44 1.30
N THR A 68 4.65 -0.94 0.09
CA THR A 68 5.69 -0.44 -0.84
C THR A 68 5.21 0.75 -1.65
N SER A 69 3.91 1.06 -1.62
CA SER A 69 3.27 2.02 -2.51
C SER A 69 3.67 1.76 -3.97
N LYS A 70 3.56 0.50 -4.39
CA LYS A 70 3.73 0.03 -5.78
C LYS A 70 2.46 -0.69 -6.22
N PRO A 71 1.88 -0.39 -7.40
CA PRO A 71 0.69 -1.07 -7.88
C PRO A 71 0.99 -2.55 -8.13
N LEU A 72 0.03 -3.40 -7.76
CA LEU A 72 0.10 -4.83 -8.00
C LEU A 72 -0.68 -5.19 -9.25
N LEU A 73 0.04 -5.58 -10.29
CA LEU A 73 -0.49 -6.18 -11.51
C LEU A 73 -0.77 -7.66 -11.25
N THR A 74 -1.99 -8.09 -11.50
CA THR A 74 -2.38 -9.50 -11.43
C THR A 74 -2.84 -9.98 -12.79
N LEU A 75 -2.22 -11.03 -13.31
CA LEU A 75 -2.72 -11.76 -14.48
C LEU A 75 -3.58 -12.93 -13.99
N TRP A 76 -4.88 -12.85 -14.21
CA TRP A 76 -5.82 -13.92 -13.93
C TRP A 76 -5.81 -14.91 -15.09
N THR A 77 -5.40 -16.13 -14.81
CA THR A 77 -5.11 -17.19 -15.80
C THR A 77 -5.71 -18.52 -15.34
N THR A 78 -5.74 -19.51 -16.22
CA THR A 78 -6.04 -20.92 -15.86
C THR A 78 -5.03 -21.84 -16.52
N SER A 79 -4.87 -23.04 -15.96
CA SER A 79 -3.93 -24.06 -16.47
C SER A 79 -4.24 -24.51 -17.91
N SER A 80 -5.52 -24.46 -18.31
CA SER A 80 -6.03 -24.93 -19.61
C SER A 80 -6.25 -23.81 -20.65
N CYS A 81 -5.91 -22.56 -20.33
CA CYS A 81 -6.11 -21.42 -21.22
C CYS A 81 -4.99 -21.29 -22.27
N SER A 82 -5.35 -21.37 -23.55
CA SER A 82 -4.39 -21.29 -24.66
C SER A 82 -3.75 -19.90 -24.82
N SER A 83 -4.54 -18.84 -24.77
CA SER A 83 -4.06 -17.46 -24.87
C SER A 83 -3.17 -17.06 -23.70
N CYS A 84 -3.45 -17.59 -22.51
CA CYS A 84 -2.67 -17.35 -21.31
C CYS A 84 -1.22 -17.85 -21.44
N ARG A 85 -0.99 -18.96 -22.17
CA ARG A 85 0.36 -19.49 -22.45
C ARG A 85 1.21 -18.54 -23.30
N THR A 86 0.59 -17.61 -24.03
CA THR A 86 1.30 -16.57 -24.79
C THR A 86 1.48 -15.30 -23.97
N ILE A 87 0.46 -14.91 -23.20
CA ILE A 87 0.42 -13.62 -22.49
C ILE A 87 1.26 -13.63 -21.19
N SER A 88 1.24 -14.72 -20.44
CA SER A 88 2.04 -14.88 -19.20
C SER A 88 3.54 -14.62 -19.46
N PRO A 89 4.22 -15.35 -20.37
CA PRO A 89 5.65 -15.12 -20.60
C PRO A 89 5.94 -13.74 -21.20
N LEU A 90 5.03 -13.20 -22.02
CA LEU A 90 5.16 -11.84 -22.57
C LEU A 90 5.18 -10.78 -21.47
N LEU A 91 4.27 -10.85 -20.50
CA LEU A 91 4.24 -9.91 -19.37
C LEU A 91 5.44 -10.08 -18.45
N HIS A 92 5.87 -11.33 -18.22
CA HIS A 92 7.08 -11.61 -17.46
C HIS A 92 8.28 -10.89 -18.07
N GLU A 93 8.49 -11.06 -19.39
CA GLU A 93 9.57 -10.41 -20.14
C GLU A 93 9.47 -8.88 -20.10
N ILE A 94 8.28 -8.31 -20.32
CA ILE A 94 8.06 -6.85 -20.27
C ILE A 94 8.50 -6.27 -18.92
N ILE A 95 8.17 -6.97 -17.83
CA ILE A 95 8.39 -6.51 -16.47
C ILE A 95 9.85 -6.74 -16.05
N GLU A 96 10.45 -7.88 -16.42
CA GLU A 96 11.87 -8.16 -16.20
C GLU A 96 12.79 -7.20 -16.95
N ASN A 97 12.39 -6.76 -18.14
CA ASN A 97 13.10 -5.74 -18.92
C ASN A 97 13.04 -4.33 -18.29
N GLY A 98 12.39 -4.17 -17.14
CA GLY A 98 12.36 -2.92 -16.37
C GLY A 98 11.26 -1.95 -16.80
N THR A 99 10.22 -2.42 -17.51
CA THR A 99 9.11 -1.55 -17.91
C THR A 99 8.38 -1.03 -16.67
N GLY A 100 8.29 0.30 -16.55
CA GLY A 100 7.67 0.97 -15.39
C GLY A 100 8.64 1.31 -14.26
N GLU A 101 9.90 0.85 -14.28
CA GLU A 101 10.82 1.13 -13.17
C GLU A 101 11.18 2.60 -13.03
N LYS A 102 11.30 3.30 -14.16
CA LYS A 102 11.51 4.76 -14.19
C LYS A 102 10.37 5.55 -13.55
N GLU A 103 9.18 4.95 -13.50
CA GLU A 103 7.94 5.55 -13.01
C GLU A 103 7.56 5.06 -11.60
N GLY A 104 8.47 4.42 -10.86
CA GLY A 104 8.23 3.93 -9.50
C GLY A 104 8.04 2.41 -9.38
N GLY A 105 7.89 1.71 -10.51
CA GLY A 105 7.86 0.25 -10.59
C GLY A 105 6.52 -0.37 -10.23
N VAL A 106 6.42 -1.68 -10.50
CA VAL A 106 5.22 -2.48 -10.24
C VAL A 106 5.55 -3.77 -9.50
N LEU A 107 4.56 -4.30 -8.78
CA LEU A 107 4.53 -5.69 -8.38
C LEU A 107 3.76 -6.48 -9.44
N TYR A 108 4.17 -7.71 -9.73
CA TYR A 108 3.48 -8.60 -10.66
C TYR A 108 3.31 -9.99 -10.09
N THR A 109 2.17 -10.60 -10.35
CA THR A 109 1.90 -12.01 -10.03
C THR A 109 0.84 -12.56 -10.98
N GLU A 110 0.83 -13.88 -11.11
CA GLU A 110 -0.24 -14.62 -11.77
C GLU A 110 -1.20 -15.16 -10.72
N VAL A 111 -2.49 -15.20 -11.05
CA VAL A 111 -3.53 -15.78 -10.21
C VAL A 111 -4.12 -16.96 -10.96
N GLU A 112 -3.89 -18.17 -10.45
CA GLU A 112 -4.39 -19.42 -11.02
C GLU A 112 -5.86 -19.59 -10.66
N PHE A 113 -6.72 -19.04 -11.51
CA PHE A 113 -8.15 -18.93 -11.26
C PHE A 113 -8.87 -20.28 -11.12
N ASP A 114 -8.31 -21.35 -11.69
CA ASP A 114 -8.78 -22.72 -11.59
C ASP A 114 -8.21 -23.51 -10.40
N ALA A 115 -7.41 -22.87 -9.53
CA ALA A 115 -6.98 -23.48 -8.29
C ALA A 115 -8.18 -23.73 -7.36
N PRO A 116 -8.26 -24.91 -6.71
CA PRO A 116 -9.45 -25.35 -5.99
C PRO A 116 -9.83 -24.41 -4.83
N ASP A 117 -8.84 -23.85 -4.13
CA ASP A 117 -9.09 -22.93 -3.02
C ASP A 117 -9.59 -21.56 -3.49
N LEU A 118 -9.11 -21.04 -4.63
CA LEU A 118 -9.58 -19.76 -5.17
C LEU A 118 -11.02 -19.86 -5.69
N LEU A 119 -11.36 -20.99 -6.33
CA LEU A 119 -12.72 -21.30 -6.78
C LEU A 119 -13.68 -21.39 -5.59
N ARG A 120 -13.28 -22.09 -4.51
CA ARG A 120 -14.08 -22.26 -3.30
C ARG A 120 -14.38 -20.94 -2.60
N GLU A 121 -13.44 -19.99 -2.60
CA GLU A 121 -13.64 -18.66 -2.01
C GLU A 121 -14.31 -17.64 -2.94
N GLY A 122 -14.56 -17.99 -4.20
CA GLY A 122 -15.27 -17.13 -5.14
C GLY A 122 -14.54 -15.83 -5.49
N LEU A 123 -13.19 -15.86 -5.54
CA LEU A 123 -12.40 -14.64 -5.77
C LEU A 123 -12.71 -13.93 -7.09
N GLY A 124 -13.13 -14.68 -8.12
CA GLY A 124 -13.54 -14.10 -9.41
C GLY A 124 -14.77 -13.22 -9.28
N ILE A 125 -15.72 -13.59 -8.44
CA ILE A 125 -16.88 -12.75 -8.12
C ILE A 125 -16.43 -11.55 -7.29
N ARG A 126 -15.59 -11.79 -6.27
CA ARG A 126 -15.08 -10.75 -5.36
C ARG A 126 -14.38 -9.60 -6.10
N TYR A 127 -13.59 -9.92 -7.13
CA TYR A 127 -12.83 -8.95 -7.91
C TYR A 127 -13.38 -8.74 -9.33
N LEU A 128 -14.63 -9.18 -9.57
CA LEU A 128 -15.36 -9.01 -10.82
C LEU A 128 -14.64 -9.56 -12.07
N VAL A 129 -13.77 -10.55 -11.90
CA VAL A 129 -13.07 -11.23 -13.01
C VAL A 129 -14.05 -12.20 -13.68
N ARG A 130 -14.45 -11.86 -14.91
CA ARG A 130 -15.49 -12.59 -15.67
C ARG A 130 -14.93 -13.47 -16.79
N SER A 131 -13.67 -13.30 -17.15
CA SER A 131 -13.00 -14.06 -18.21
C SER A 131 -11.50 -14.13 -17.94
N VAL A 132 -10.84 -15.12 -18.56
CA VAL A 132 -9.39 -15.26 -18.57
C VAL A 132 -8.89 -15.26 -20.01
N PRO A 133 -7.71 -14.68 -20.31
CA PRO A 133 -6.87 -13.90 -19.40
C PRO A 133 -7.49 -12.54 -19.07
N SER A 134 -7.28 -12.08 -17.85
CA SER A 134 -7.63 -10.71 -17.44
C SER A 134 -6.48 -10.11 -16.63
N LEU A 135 -6.15 -8.84 -16.91
CA LEU A 135 -5.24 -8.06 -16.08
C LEU A 135 -6.05 -7.22 -15.12
N VAL A 136 -5.72 -7.28 -13.84
CA VAL A 136 -6.35 -6.46 -12.79
C VAL A 136 -5.25 -5.80 -11.96
N VAL A 137 -5.39 -4.50 -11.72
CA VAL A 137 -4.49 -3.71 -10.89
C VAL A 137 -5.08 -3.58 -9.50
N PHE A 138 -4.27 -3.81 -8.48
CA PHE A 138 -4.57 -3.48 -7.10
C PHE A 138 -3.72 -2.30 -6.64
N TRP A 139 -4.33 -1.39 -5.90
CA TRP A 139 -3.64 -0.29 -5.24
C TRP A 139 -4.28 0.01 -3.90
N ARG A 140 -3.47 0.03 -2.83
CA ARG A 140 -3.92 0.33 -1.45
C ARG A 140 -5.14 -0.45 -0.98
N GLY A 141 -5.28 -1.71 -1.43
CA GLY A 141 -6.41 -2.57 -1.08
C GLY A 141 -7.63 -2.46 -1.99
N GLU A 142 -7.63 -1.52 -2.92
CA GLU A 142 -8.72 -1.32 -3.88
C GLU A 142 -8.37 -1.92 -5.25
N VAL A 143 -9.39 -2.43 -5.93
CA VAL A 143 -9.28 -2.78 -7.36
C VAL A 143 -9.29 -1.50 -8.16
N GLY A 144 -8.29 -1.35 -9.04
CA GLY A 144 -8.14 -0.23 -9.95
C GLY A 144 -9.34 -0.11 -10.88
N GLY A 145 -10.33 0.66 -10.47
CA GLY A 145 -11.57 0.88 -11.20
C GLY A 145 -12.65 1.53 -10.33
N GLU A 146 -12.76 1.16 -9.05
CA GLU A 146 -13.93 1.54 -8.25
C GLU A 146 -13.69 2.73 -7.29
N GLY A 147 -12.47 2.94 -6.78
CA GLY A 147 -12.15 4.05 -5.85
C GLY A 147 -11.20 5.14 -6.38
N LEU A 148 -10.71 5.01 -7.62
CA LEU A 148 -9.65 5.88 -8.18
C LEU A 148 -10.15 6.85 -9.26
N GLY A 149 -11.33 7.47 -9.05
CA GLY A 149 -11.84 8.54 -9.92
C GLY A 149 -13.16 8.25 -10.64
N GLY A 150 -14.08 7.55 -9.98
CA GLY A 150 -15.51 7.62 -10.31
C GLY A 150 -16.19 8.78 -9.57
N ILE A 151 -15.90 10.04 -9.95
CA ILE A 151 -16.81 11.17 -9.66
C ILE A 151 -17.06 11.86 -11.02
N GLY A 152 -18.34 12.00 -11.35
CA GLY A 152 -18.83 12.26 -12.71
C GLY A 152 -18.15 13.41 -13.48
N GLY A 153 -18.08 13.22 -14.80
CA GLY A 153 -17.72 14.24 -15.77
C GLY A 153 -17.63 13.59 -17.15
N GLY A 154 -18.48 14.03 -18.08
CA GLY A 154 -18.73 13.37 -19.37
C GLY A 154 -17.51 13.21 -20.28
N GLY A 155 -17.59 12.19 -21.14
CA GLY A 155 -16.59 11.90 -22.16
C GLY A 155 -16.76 10.49 -22.68
N MET A 156 -17.80 10.27 -23.48
CA MET A 156 -18.01 9.01 -24.20
C MET A 156 -17.11 9.02 -25.45
N GLU A 157 -15.84 8.65 -25.28
CA GLU A 157 -14.97 8.14 -26.36
C GLU A 157 -13.72 7.50 -25.75
N GLY A 158 -13.59 6.17 -25.88
CA GLY A 158 -12.33 5.44 -25.73
C GLY A 158 -11.74 5.26 -24.32
N GLY A 159 -12.24 4.28 -23.55
CA GLY A 159 -11.49 3.68 -22.43
C GLY A 159 -11.84 4.20 -21.04
N ARG A 160 -13.02 3.81 -20.54
CA ARG A 160 -13.29 3.85 -19.09
C ARG A 160 -12.27 2.91 -18.38
N GLU A 161 -11.74 3.31 -17.22
CA GLU A 161 -11.22 2.38 -16.18
C GLU A 161 -9.87 1.65 -16.42
N ARG A 162 -8.76 2.35 -16.70
CA ARG A 162 -7.42 1.74 -16.94
C ARG A 162 -6.76 1.00 -15.75
N GLY A 163 -7.48 0.38 -14.83
CA GLY A 163 -6.92 -0.60 -13.89
C GLY A 163 -7.27 -2.04 -14.24
N ARG A 164 -7.97 -2.27 -15.36
CA ARG A 164 -8.30 -3.61 -15.84
C ARG A 164 -8.14 -3.73 -17.36
N LEU A 165 -7.75 -4.92 -17.84
CA LEU A 165 -7.81 -5.30 -19.25
C LEU A 165 -8.39 -6.70 -19.39
N ASN A 166 -9.30 -6.89 -20.34
CA ASN A 166 -9.82 -8.21 -20.70
C ASN A 166 -9.02 -8.85 -21.85
N ALA A 167 -9.34 -10.10 -22.17
CA ALA A 167 -8.64 -10.89 -23.20
C ALA A 167 -8.55 -10.19 -24.58
N ASP A 168 -9.62 -9.56 -25.04
CA ASP A 168 -9.66 -8.90 -26.36
C ASP A 168 -8.80 -7.63 -26.36
N GLU A 169 -8.83 -6.88 -25.26
CA GLU A 169 -7.99 -5.70 -25.07
C GLU A 169 -6.50 -6.06 -25.02
N ILE A 170 -6.15 -7.12 -24.29
CA ILE A 170 -4.76 -7.62 -24.21
C ILE A 170 -4.26 -7.99 -25.61
N GLN A 171 -5.06 -8.74 -26.37
CA GLN A 171 -4.71 -9.15 -27.73
C GLN A 171 -4.57 -7.95 -28.68
N ARG A 172 -5.49 -6.98 -28.59
CA ARG A 172 -5.48 -5.78 -29.44
C ARG A 172 -4.30 -4.86 -29.15
N LEU A 173 -3.89 -4.75 -27.89
CA LEU A 173 -2.74 -3.92 -27.49
C LEU A 173 -1.41 -4.48 -27.99
N GLY A 174 -1.25 -5.81 -27.97
CA GLY A 174 0.02 -6.45 -28.26
C GLY A 174 1.13 -6.02 -27.30
N ARG A 175 2.40 -6.27 -27.68
CA ARG A 175 3.56 -5.96 -26.83
C ARG A 175 3.66 -4.47 -26.49
N GLU A 176 3.72 -3.61 -27.50
CA GLU A 176 3.93 -2.16 -27.31
C GLU A 176 2.83 -1.52 -26.46
N GLY A 177 1.57 -1.91 -26.71
CA GLY A 177 0.44 -1.43 -25.93
C GLY A 177 0.46 -1.92 -24.48
N LEU A 178 0.91 -3.15 -24.22
CA LEU A 178 1.09 -3.67 -22.87
C LEU A 178 2.24 -2.98 -22.13
N GLU A 179 3.36 -2.71 -22.81
CA GLU A 179 4.47 -1.96 -22.21
C GLU A 179 4.02 -0.55 -21.79
N GLU A 180 3.30 0.15 -22.65
CA GLU A 180 2.77 1.47 -22.33
C GLU A 180 1.71 1.41 -21.22
N TRP A 181 0.88 0.36 -21.21
CA TRP A 181 -0.07 0.14 -20.12
C TRP A 181 0.63 -0.07 -18.78
N VAL A 182 1.67 -0.92 -18.71
CA VAL A 182 2.48 -1.14 -17.49
C VAL A 182 3.13 0.17 -17.04
N ARG A 183 3.72 0.94 -17.96
CA ARG A 183 4.34 2.24 -17.68
C ARG A 183 3.31 3.23 -17.14
N GLY A 184 2.11 3.26 -17.71
CA GLY A 184 1.00 4.08 -17.26
C GLY A 184 0.41 3.66 -15.91
N VAL A 185 0.47 2.37 -15.54
CA VAL A 185 0.12 1.90 -14.20
C VAL A 185 1.16 2.33 -13.18
N ALA A 186 2.45 2.13 -13.48
CA ALA A 186 3.54 2.55 -12.60
C ALA A 186 3.48 4.06 -12.31
N ARG A 187 3.35 4.88 -13.36
CA ARG A 187 3.22 6.35 -13.25
C ARG A 187 2.04 6.79 -12.38
N ARG A 188 0.91 6.09 -12.49
CA ARG A 188 -0.26 6.37 -11.64
C ARG A 188 -0.02 6.01 -10.18
N GLY A 189 0.79 5.00 -9.89
CA GLY A 189 1.24 4.73 -8.52
C GLY A 189 1.94 5.94 -7.88
N GLU A 190 2.75 6.67 -8.64
CA GLU A 190 3.38 7.93 -8.20
C GLU A 190 2.35 9.08 -8.08
N GLU A 191 1.45 9.24 -9.04
CA GLU A 191 0.38 10.24 -8.97
C GLU A 191 -0.51 10.01 -7.73
N TRP A 192 -0.88 8.76 -7.45
CA TRP A 192 -1.65 8.37 -6.27
C TRP A 192 -0.87 8.51 -4.96
N ARG A 193 0.48 8.44 -5.02
CA ARG A 193 1.34 8.80 -3.88
C ARG A 193 1.30 10.31 -3.63
N GLY A 194 1.24 11.13 -4.68
CA GLY A 194 1.20 12.59 -4.63
C GLY A 194 -0.16 13.19 -4.24
N MET A 195 -1.28 12.50 -4.51
CA MET A 195 -2.65 12.96 -4.24
C MET A 195 -3.06 12.90 -2.75
N HIS A 196 -2.10 13.06 -1.84
CA HIS A 196 -2.40 13.33 -0.43
C HIS A 196 -2.80 14.81 -0.29
N PRO A 197 -4.01 15.14 0.20
CA PRO A 197 -4.31 16.44 0.80
C PRO A 197 -3.61 16.53 2.17
N GLY A 198 -2.28 16.52 2.18
CA GLY A 198 -1.47 16.36 3.39
C GLY A 198 -0.08 16.96 3.30
N GLY A 199 0.14 17.91 2.38
CA GLY A 199 1.40 18.65 2.21
C GLY A 199 1.33 20.15 2.56
N GLU A 200 0.14 20.67 2.86
CA GLU A 200 -0.03 21.92 3.61
C GLU A 200 -0.66 21.53 4.96
N GLY A 201 0.10 21.77 6.02
CA GLY A 201 -0.08 21.09 7.30
C GLY A 201 -1.48 21.21 7.90
N LEU A 202 -2.12 20.05 8.12
CA LEU A 202 -3.32 19.91 8.94
C LEU A 202 -3.07 20.23 10.44
N PHE A 203 -1.79 20.39 10.84
CA PHE A 203 -1.36 20.95 12.12
C PHE A 203 -0.69 22.34 12.00
N GLY A 204 -0.53 22.88 10.79
CA GLY A 204 0.13 24.17 10.55
C GLY A 204 -0.77 25.39 10.82
N GLY A 205 -2.08 25.19 10.88
CA GLY A 205 -3.05 26.25 11.17
C GLY A 205 -3.46 26.40 12.64
N LEU A 206 -3.18 25.41 13.50
CA LEU A 206 -3.77 25.37 14.85
C LEU A 206 -2.96 26.13 15.92
N PHE A 207 -1.71 26.50 15.65
CA PHE A 207 -0.84 27.20 16.62
C PHE A 207 -0.47 28.63 16.19
N LYS A 208 -1.04 29.16 15.11
CA LYS A 208 -0.76 30.54 14.66
C LYS A 208 -1.57 31.61 15.40
N GLY A 209 -2.39 31.22 16.39
CA GLY A 209 -3.35 32.09 17.09
C GLY A 209 -3.05 32.38 18.57
N TRP A 210 -2.03 31.78 19.19
CA TRP A 210 -1.64 32.07 20.58
C TRP A 210 -0.32 32.83 20.61
N GLY A 211 -0.43 34.14 20.43
CA GLY A 211 0.67 35.09 20.50
C GLY A 211 0.12 36.51 20.47
N LYS A 212 -0.57 36.88 21.56
CA LYS A 212 -0.71 38.27 21.99
C LYS A 212 0.36 38.54 23.02
#